data_AF-A0A914X281-F1
#
_entry.id   AF-A0A914X281-F1
#
_cell.length_a   1.000
_cell.length_b   1.000
_cell.length_c   1.000
_cell.angle_alpha   90.00
_cell.angle_beta   90.00
_cell.angle_gamma   90.00
#
_symmetry.space_group_name_H-M   'P 1'
#
loop_
_entity.id
_entity.type
_entity.pdbx_description
1 polymer ?
#
loop_
_entity_poly.entity_id
_entity_poly.type
_entity_poly.pdbx_seq_one_letter_code
_entity_poly.pdbx_strand_id
1 'polypeptide(L)'
;MADEAISRKLTADGDGTGDDRRFQLAYKMLLRITGSPEGRTPEQVNRLIKQIELAEFSMRKQTMIYAMNEQQIDSYAALCTEIEEDLKRAQDSISEAKKELHQAKQVRKNRQEYDLMAKMIEEQPSRSETNEKLMQVKQDLKEQGDRQKQLEGKLLERRNNLHAFGIILSQFNETLKDDIKADKEIIMAAEDTSSIDGDDMDEA
;
A
#
# COMPACT_ATOMS: atom_id res chain seq x y z
N MET A 1 -46.65 3.10 40.10
CA MET A 1 -47.46 3.57 41.25
C MET A 1 -47.19 5.04 41.60
N ALA A 2 -45.96 5.45 41.93
CA ALA A 2 -45.63 6.85 42.20
C ALA A 2 -45.78 7.75 40.94
N ASP A 3 -45.23 7.34 39.81
CA ASP A 3 -45.32 8.12 38.55
C ASP A 3 -46.75 8.21 38.00
N GLU A 4 -47.55 7.17 38.17
CA GLU A 4 -48.98 7.22 37.83
C GLU A 4 -49.78 8.15 38.74
N ALA A 5 -49.46 8.20 40.04
CA ALA A 5 -50.11 9.10 40.98
C ALA A 5 -49.73 10.56 40.69
N ILE A 6 -48.47 10.81 40.32
CA ILE A 6 -47.97 12.12 39.92
C ILE A 6 -48.63 12.55 38.60
N SER A 7 -48.68 11.66 37.61
CA SER A 7 -49.33 11.90 36.32
C SER A 7 -50.82 12.21 36.49
N ARG A 8 -51.58 11.39 37.24
CA ARG A 8 -53.00 11.66 37.52
C ARG A 8 -53.23 12.97 38.25
N LYS A 9 -52.36 13.34 39.19
CA LYS A 9 -52.45 14.60 39.92
C LYS A 9 -52.16 15.80 39.02
N LEU A 10 -51.14 15.70 38.17
CA LEU A 10 -50.81 16.72 37.15
C LEU A 10 -51.94 16.90 36.14
N THR A 11 -52.58 15.81 35.68
CA THR A 11 -53.74 15.90 34.78
C THR A 11 -54.94 16.53 35.50
N ALA A 12 -55.24 16.13 36.74
CA ALA A 12 -56.37 16.68 37.49
C ALA A 12 -56.21 18.17 37.85
N ASP A 13 -54.98 18.61 38.16
CA ASP A 13 -54.65 20.01 38.42
C ASP A 13 -54.54 20.82 37.10
N GLY A 14 -54.13 20.18 36.01
CA GLY A 14 -54.06 20.77 34.66
C GLY A 14 -55.42 21.00 33.99
N ASP A 15 -56.40 20.15 34.28
CA ASP A 15 -57.78 20.24 33.75
C ASP A 15 -58.62 21.36 34.42
N GLY A 16 -58.04 22.17 35.30
CA GLY A 16 -58.75 23.30 35.92
C GLY A 16 -59.87 22.89 36.88
N THR A 17 -59.96 21.60 37.24
CA THR A 17 -60.99 21.04 38.14
C THR A 17 -61.06 21.76 39.50
N GLY A 18 -59.93 22.29 39.96
CA GLY A 18 -59.84 23.09 41.20
C GLY A 18 -60.42 24.51 41.04
N ASP A 19 -60.31 25.11 39.87
CA ASP A 19 -60.78 26.46 39.59
C ASP A 19 -62.27 26.46 39.20
N ASP A 20 -62.74 25.45 38.48
CA ASP A 20 -64.18 25.23 38.22
C ASP A 20 -64.97 25.09 39.54
N ARG A 21 -64.45 24.32 40.51
CA ARG A 21 -65.05 24.24 41.86
C ARG A 21 -65.07 25.58 42.59
N ARG A 22 -64.02 26.39 42.43
CA ARG A 22 -63.95 27.75 43.03
C ARG A 22 -64.96 28.69 42.38
N PHE A 23 -65.10 28.67 41.06
CA PHE A 23 -66.11 29.47 40.35
C PHE A 23 -67.53 29.04 40.71
N GLN A 24 -67.80 27.74 40.81
CA GLN A 24 -69.09 27.23 41.27
C GLN A 24 -69.43 27.67 42.70
N LEU A 25 -68.43 27.72 43.59
CA LEU A 25 -68.61 28.20 44.96
C LEU A 25 -68.89 29.72 44.99
N ALA A 26 -68.10 30.51 44.24
CA ALA A 26 -68.31 31.95 44.08
C ALA A 26 -69.70 32.27 43.52
N TYR A 27 -70.14 31.52 42.51
CA TYR A 27 -71.48 31.64 41.91
C TYR A 27 -72.60 31.35 42.92
N LYS A 28 -72.49 30.26 43.70
CA LYS A 28 -73.46 29.93 44.76
C LYS A 28 -73.52 31.01 45.86
N MET A 29 -72.38 31.57 46.24
CA MET A 29 -72.32 32.67 47.22
C MET A 29 -72.94 33.95 46.67
N LEU A 30 -72.70 34.28 45.40
CA LEU A 30 -73.31 35.43 44.72
C LEU A 30 -74.84 35.30 44.72
N LEU A 31 -75.38 34.15 44.30
CA LEU A 31 -76.82 33.88 44.28
C LEU A 31 -77.46 34.02 45.68
N ARG A 32 -76.76 33.57 46.73
CA ARG A 32 -77.23 33.70 48.13
C ARG A 32 -77.25 35.16 48.59
N ILE A 33 -76.25 35.96 48.24
CA ILE A 33 -76.16 37.38 48.60
C ILE A 33 -77.20 38.24 47.84
N THR A 34 -77.55 37.86 46.61
CA THR A 34 -78.54 38.57 45.79
C THR A 34 -79.98 38.12 46.04
N GLY A 35 -80.19 36.87 46.44
CA GLY A 35 -81.52 36.26 46.57
C GLY A 35 -82.16 36.34 47.96
N SER A 36 -81.44 36.81 48.99
CA SER A 36 -82.00 36.91 50.36
C SER A 36 -81.41 38.11 51.12
N PRO A 37 -82.25 38.96 51.78
CA PRO A 37 -81.77 40.10 52.56
C PRO A 37 -80.92 39.69 53.78
N GLU A 38 -81.16 38.51 54.35
CA GLU A 38 -80.35 37.92 55.44
C GLU A 38 -78.96 37.44 54.97
N GLY A 39 -78.78 37.20 53.67
CA GLY A 39 -77.50 36.81 53.07
C GLY A 39 -76.56 37.98 52.79
N ARG A 40 -77.03 39.23 52.94
CA ARG A 40 -76.23 40.42 52.65
C ARG A 40 -75.48 40.90 53.89
N THR A 41 -74.69 40.02 54.50
CA THR A 41 -73.77 40.42 55.58
C THR A 41 -72.42 40.84 55.01
N PRO A 42 -71.74 41.83 55.62
CA PRO A 42 -70.42 42.29 55.17
C PRO A 42 -69.38 41.15 55.16
N GLU A 43 -69.52 40.17 56.06
CA GLU A 43 -68.67 38.98 56.09
C GLU A 43 -68.83 38.08 54.86
N GLN A 44 -70.06 37.86 54.37
CA GLN A 44 -70.32 37.04 53.19
C GLN A 44 -69.83 37.73 51.92
N VAL A 45 -70.00 39.05 51.83
CA VAL A 45 -69.45 39.86 50.73
C VAL A 45 -67.92 39.80 50.71
N ASN A 46 -67.26 39.96 51.86
CA ASN A 46 -65.80 39.86 51.97
C ASN A 46 -65.29 38.45 51.62
N ARG A 47 -66.03 37.39 51.94
CA ARG A 47 -65.69 36.02 51.52
C ARG A 47 -65.79 35.85 50.00
N LEU A 48 -66.82 36.42 49.37
CA LEU A 48 -66.96 36.40 47.91
C LEU A 48 -65.82 37.16 47.22
N ILE A 49 -65.49 38.36 47.70
CA ILE A 49 -64.37 39.18 47.18
C ILE A 49 -63.06 38.37 47.23
N LYS A 50 -62.75 37.76 48.38
CA LYS A 50 -61.54 36.91 48.52
C LYS A 50 -61.51 35.74 47.54
N GLN A 51 -62.66 35.13 47.23
CA GLN A 51 -62.70 34.04 46.25
C GLN A 51 -62.45 34.54 44.82
N ILE A 52 -62.95 35.73 44.49
CA ILE A 52 -62.69 36.37 43.20
C ILE A 52 -61.21 36.78 43.08
N GLU A 53 -60.62 37.36 44.13
CA GLU A 53 -59.18 37.70 44.16
C GLU A 53 -58.28 36.47 43.97
N LEU A 54 -58.63 35.34 44.61
CA LEU A 54 -57.90 34.08 44.43
C LEU A 54 -58.05 33.52 43.01
N ALA A 55 -59.22 33.63 42.41
CA ALA A 55 -59.44 33.22 41.02
C ALA A 55 -58.65 34.10 40.05
N GLU A 56 -58.65 35.41 40.25
CA GLU A 56 -57.87 36.35 39.46
C GLU A 56 -56.36 36.08 39.56
N PHE A 57 -55.86 35.80 40.77
CA PHE A 57 -54.47 35.40 40.97
C PHE A 57 -54.13 34.10 40.24
N SER A 58 -55.02 33.09 40.30
CA SER A 58 -54.85 31.82 39.58
C SER A 58 -54.77 32.05 38.06
N MET A 59 -55.66 32.89 37.51
CA MET A 59 -55.66 33.23 36.09
C MET A 59 -54.35 33.91 35.66
N ARG A 60 -53.89 34.92 36.42
CA ARG A 60 -52.61 35.61 36.13
C ARG A 60 -51.43 34.65 36.18
N LYS A 61 -51.40 33.75 37.17
CA LYS A 61 -50.39 32.70 37.26
C LYS A 61 -50.41 31.80 36.02
N GLN A 62 -51.59 31.38 35.57
CA GLN A 62 -51.71 30.53 34.39
C GLN A 62 -51.22 31.23 33.12
N THR A 63 -51.51 32.51 32.94
CA THR A 63 -50.98 33.31 31.82
C THR A 63 -49.45 33.37 31.84
N MET A 64 -48.83 33.54 33.01
CA MET A 64 -47.36 33.54 33.11
C MET A 64 -46.77 32.16 32.81
N ILE A 65 -47.39 31.07 33.29
CA ILE A 65 -46.96 29.71 32.98
C ILE A 65 -47.08 29.43 31.49
N TYR A 66 -48.17 29.87 30.85
CA TYR A 66 -48.33 29.75 29.40
C TYR A 66 -47.19 30.46 28.64
N ALA A 67 -46.90 31.73 28.98
CA ALA A 67 -45.82 32.48 28.34
C ALA A 67 -44.45 31.84 28.57
N MET A 68 -44.20 31.32 29.78
CA MET A 68 -42.97 30.57 30.08
C MET A 68 -42.88 29.28 29.24
N ASN A 69 -43.99 28.55 29.08
CA ASN A 69 -44.02 27.32 28.31
C ASN A 69 -43.77 27.58 26.81
N GLU A 70 -44.30 28.66 26.24
CA GLU A 70 -43.96 29.04 24.86
C GLU A 70 -42.45 29.28 24.71
N GLN A 71 -41.86 30.07 25.60
CA GLN A 71 -40.41 30.31 25.58
C GLN A 71 -39.59 29.03 25.73
N GLN A 72 -40.05 28.09 26.56
CA GLN A 72 -39.40 26.79 26.72
C GLN A 72 -39.51 25.94 25.44
N ILE A 73 -40.66 25.95 24.77
CA ILE A 73 -40.83 25.23 23.49
C ILE A 73 -39.83 25.76 22.45
N ASP A 74 -39.70 27.07 22.33
CA ASP A 74 -38.74 27.69 21.40
C ASP A 74 -37.29 27.33 21.76
N SER A 75 -36.95 27.37 23.05
CA SER A 75 -35.63 26.99 23.54
C SER A 75 -35.32 25.50 23.27
N TYR A 76 -36.30 24.61 23.43
CA TYR A 76 -36.11 23.19 23.13
C TYR A 76 -36.01 22.93 21.63
N ALA A 77 -36.75 23.66 20.81
CA ALA A 77 -36.62 23.58 19.35
C ALA A 77 -35.21 24.00 18.91
N ALA A 78 -34.68 25.10 19.45
CA ALA A 78 -33.31 25.54 19.20
C ALA A 78 -32.27 24.48 19.63
N LEU A 79 -32.43 23.91 20.83
CA LEU A 79 -31.54 22.86 21.32
C LEU A 79 -31.57 21.61 20.42
N CYS A 80 -32.74 21.20 19.95
CA CYS A 80 -32.85 20.08 18.99
C CYS A 80 -32.08 20.37 17.70
N THR A 81 -32.17 21.60 17.17
CA THR A 81 -31.42 21.95 15.95
C THR A 81 -29.91 21.95 16.19
N GLU A 82 -29.45 22.42 17.35
CA GLU A 82 -28.02 22.39 17.71
C GLU A 82 -27.50 20.95 17.81
N ILE A 83 -28.27 20.06 18.47
CA ILE A 83 -27.93 18.63 18.56
C ILE A 83 -27.88 17.98 17.18
N GLU A 84 -28.81 18.30 16.28
CA GLU A 84 -28.80 17.80 14.90
C GLU A 84 -27.56 18.26 14.11
N GLU A 85 -27.14 19.51 14.29
CA GLU A 85 -25.91 20.02 13.67
C GLU A 85 -24.67 19.34 14.21
N ASP A 86 -24.56 19.19 15.53
CA ASP A 86 -23.44 18.50 16.16
C ASP A 86 -23.37 17.03 15.75
N LEU A 87 -24.53 16.38 15.60
CA LEU A 87 -24.60 15.01 15.08
C LEU A 87 -24.06 14.93 13.64
N LYS A 88 -24.42 15.89 12.77
CA LYS A 88 -23.88 15.94 11.40
C LYS A 88 -22.36 16.16 11.41
N ARG A 89 -21.85 17.10 12.20
CA ARG A 89 -20.40 17.35 12.34
C ARG A 89 -19.65 16.12 12.83
N ALA A 90 -20.21 15.40 13.80
CA ALA A 90 -19.63 14.15 14.29
C ALA A 90 -19.63 13.06 13.21
N GLN A 91 -20.70 12.93 12.44
CA GLN A 91 -20.77 11.98 11.32
C GLN A 91 -19.74 12.29 10.23
N ASP A 92 -19.57 13.57 9.90
CA ASP A 92 -18.56 14.01 8.92
C ASP A 92 -17.15 13.73 9.41
N SER A 93 -16.84 14.05 10.67
CA SER A 93 -15.55 13.72 11.30
C SER A 93 -15.26 12.22 11.30
N ILE A 94 -16.25 11.37 11.58
CA ILE A 94 -16.10 9.91 11.49
C ILE A 94 -15.81 9.47 10.05
N SER A 95 -16.47 10.08 9.06
CA SER A 95 -16.26 9.78 7.64
C SER A 95 -14.83 10.14 7.20
N GLU A 96 -14.33 11.30 7.62
CA GLU A 96 -12.96 11.74 7.37
C GLU A 96 -11.94 10.82 8.05
N ALA A 97 -12.11 10.54 9.34
CA ALA A 97 -11.23 9.63 10.08
C ALA A 97 -11.17 8.22 9.45
N LYS A 98 -12.29 7.72 8.90
CA LYS A 98 -12.33 6.45 8.15
C LYS A 98 -11.49 6.51 6.86
N LYS A 99 -11.55 7.62 6.12
CA LYS A 99 -10.75 7.82 4.90
C LYS A 99 -9.27 7.88 5.23
N GLU A 100 -8.89 8.64 6.25
CA GLU A 100 -7.51 8.73 6.73
C GLU A 100 -6.97 7.37 7.20
N LEU A 101 -7.77 6.63 7.95
CA LEU A 101 -7.41 5.27 8.39
C LEU A 101 -7.17 4.34 7.18
N HIS A 102 -7.99 4.44 6.13
CA HIS A 102 -7.80 3.64 4.93
C HIS A 102 -6.49 3.98 4.22
N GLN A 103 -6.19 5.28 4.06
CA GLN A 103 -4.94 5.75 3.48
C GLN A 103 -3.73 5.30 4.32
N ALA A 104 -3.79 5.45 5.65
CA ALA A 104 -2.72 5.01 6.55
C ALA A 104 -2.47 3.50 6.46
N LYS A 105 -3.54 2.69 6.34
CA LYS A 105 -3.42 1.23 6.11
C LYS A 105 -2.75 0.93 4.78
N GLN A 106 -3.08 1.67 3.72
CA GLN A 106 -2.46 1.50 2.41
C GLN A 106 -0.97 1.85 2.46
N VAL A 107 -0.59 2.98 3.07
CA VAL A 107 0.82 3.37 3.26
C VAL A 107 1.57 2.30 4.05
N ARG A 108 0.97 1.76 5.12
CA ARG A 108 1.57 0.67 5.89
C ARG A 108 1.80 -0.58 5.05
N LYS A 109 0.82 -0.98 4.23
CA LYS A 109 0.94 -2.13 3.34
C LYS A 109 2.07 -1.92 2.32
N ASN A 110 2.10 -0.76 1.66
CA ASN A 110 3.14 -0.41 0.70
C ASN A 110 4.52 -0.44 1.37
N ARG A 111 4.66 0.10 2.58
CA ARG A 111 5.91 0.04 3.34
C ARG A 111 6.36 -1.39 3.62
N GLN A 112 5.44 -2.28 4.02
CA GLN A 112 5.78 -3.69 4.23
C GLN A 112 6.23 -4.38 2.94
N GLU A 113 5.59 -4.08 1.81
CA GLU A 113 6.01 -4.59 0.49
C GLU A 113 7.40 -4.06 0.10
N TYR A 114 7.68 -2.78 0.31
CA TYR A 114 9.01 -2.21 0.08
C TYR A 114 10.07 -2.82 0.99
N ASP A 115 9.78 -3.02 2.28
CA ASP A 115 10.71 -3.66 3.22
C ASP A 115 11.00 -5.11 2.80
N LEU A 116 10.01 -5.84 2.28
CA LEU A 116 10.19 -7.19 1.73
C LEU A 116 11.09 -7.16 0.49
N MET A 117 10.81 -6.28 -0.46
CA MET A 117 11.61 -6.14 -1.68
C MET A 117 13.05 -5.72 -1.35
N ALA A 118 13.24 -4.82 -0.39
CA ALA A 118 14.56 -4.40 0.05
C ALA A 118 15.37 -5.58 0.60
N LYS A 119 14.76 -6.43 1.45
CA LYS A 119 15.42 -7.66 1.93
C LYS A 119 15.79 -8.62 0.80
N MET A 120 14.90 -8.82 -0.17
CA MET A 120 15.20 -9.66 -1.35
C MET A 120 16.35 -9.08 -2.19
N ILE A 121 16.48 -7.75 -2.26
CA ILE A 121 17.58 -7.07 -2.96
C ILE A 121 18.89 -7.19 -2.15
N GLU A 122 18.84 -7.11 -0.82
CA GLU A 122 20.01 -7.28 0.06
C GLU A 122 20.61 -8.69 0.01
N GLU A 123 19.79 -9.72 -0.28
CA GLU A 123 20.29 -11.08 -0.53
C GLU A 123 21.15 -11.18 -1.80
N GLN A 124 21.00 -10.25 -2.74
CA GLN A 124 21.79 -10.21 -3.96
C GLN A 124 23.10 -9.43 -3.73
N PRO A 125 24.20 -9.84 -4.39
CA PRO A 125 25.48 -9.15 -4.25
C PRO A 125 25.37 -7.69 -4.70
N SER A 126 26.19 -6.83 -4.09
CA SER A 126 26.16 -5.42 -4.41
C SER A 126 26.46 -5.20 -5.91
N ARG A 127 25.85 -4.17 -6.48
CA ARG A 127 26.09 -3.82 -7.90
C ARG A 127 27.57 -3.55 -8.15
N SER A 128 28.28 -2.95 -7.18
CA SER A 128 29.71 -2.67 -7.30
C SER A 128 30.52 -3.97 -7.38
N GLU A 129 30.32 -4.89 -6.44
CA GLU A 129 31.02 -6.18 -6.43
C GLU A 129 30.76 -6.99 -7.69
N THR A 130 29.52 -7.00 -8.16
CA THR A 130 29.15 -7.70 -9.40
C THR A 130 29.87 -7.08 -10.60
N ASN A 131 29.99 -5.76 -10.64
CA ASN A 131 30.65 -5.05 -11.74
C ASN A 131 32.18 -5.24 -11.70
N GLU A 132 32.79 -5.29 -10.52
CA GLU A 132 34.20 -5.62 -10.35
C GLU A 132 34.52 -7.05 -10.82
N LYS A 133 33.73 -8.04 -10.38
CA LYS A 133 33.85 -9.43 -10.87
C LYS A 133 33.68 -9.50 -12.38
N LEU A 134 32.74 -8.74 -12.93
CA LEU A 134 32.51 -8.68 -14.38
C LEU A 134 33.68 -8.04 -15.14
N MET A 135 34.34 -7.03 -14.57
CA MET A 135 35.58 -6.48 -15.13
C MET A 135 36.74 -7.47 -15.07
N GLN A 136 36.92 -8.17 -13.95
CA GLN A 136 37.95 -9.21 -13.82
C GLN A 136 37.75 -10.32 -14.85
N VAL A 137 36.53 -10.87 -14.94
CA VAL A 137 36.20 -11.93 -15.92
C VAL A 137 36.42 -11.45 -17.36
N LYS A 138 36.10 -10.19 -17.69
CA LYS A 138 36.38 -9.61 -19.00
C LYS A 138 37.87 -9.51 -19.31
N GLN A 139 38.67 -9.14 -18.31
CA GLN A 139 40.12 -9.06 -18.44
C GLN A 139 40.72 -10.47 -18.65
N ASP A 140 40.32 -11.44 -17.83
CA ASP A 140 40.76 -12.83 -17.96
C ASP A 140 40.40 -13.42 -19.33
N LEU A 141 39.18 -13.14 -19.82
CA LEU A 141 38.74 -13.59 -21.14
C LEU A 141 39.61 -12.99 -22.25
N LYS A 142 40.00 -11.72 -22.12
CA LYS A 142 40.89 -11.05 -23.08
C LYS A 142 42.28 -11.67 -23.05
N GLU A 143 42.84 -11.90 -21.87
CA GLU A 143 44.15 -12.52 -21.70
C GLU A 143 44.20 -13.96 -22.24
N GLN A 144 43.16 -14.75 -21.96
CA GLN A 144 43.03 -16.09 -22.53
C GLN A 144 42.89 -16.06 -24.05
N GLY A 145 42.12 -15.12 -24.60
CA GLY A 145 42.00 -14.94 -26.05
C GLY A 145 43.32 -14.57 -26.71
N ASP A 146 44.11 -13.69 -26.09
CA ASP A 146 45.43 -13.31 -26.58
C ASP A 146 46.42 -14.49 -26.49
N ARG A 147 46.38 -15.25 -25.38
CA ARG A 147 47.19 -16.46 -25.22
C ARG A 147 46.83 -17.54 -26.22
N GLN A 148 45.54 -17.72 -26.51
CA GLN A 148 45.07 -18.63 -27.56
C GLN A 148 45.62 -18.23 -28.92
N LYS A 149 45.51 -16.95 -29.32
CA LYS A 149 46.07 -16.45 -30.58
C LYS A 149 47.59 -16.67 -30.67
N GLN A 150 48.32 -16.44 -29.59
CA GLN A 150 49.77 -16.70 -29.55
C GLN A 150 50.10 -18.18 -29.72
N LEU A 151 49.34 -19.09 -29.09
CA LEU A 151 49.52 -20.53 -29.24
C LEU A 151 49.17 -21.01 -30.64
N GLU A 152 48.10 -20.50 -31.23
CA GLU A 152 47.74 -20.78 -32.63
C GLU A 152 48.84 -20.31 -33.58
N GLY A 153 49.43 -19.13 -33.36
CA GLY A 153 50.59 -18.64 -34.11
C GLY A 153 51.80 -19.59 -34.01
N LYS A 154 52.17 -20.02 -32.78
CA LYS A 154 53.26 -20.97 -32.57
C LYS A 154 52.99 -22.34 -33.21
N LEU A 155 51.74 -22.83 -33.19
CA LEU A 155 51.36 -24.07 -33.86
C LEU A 155 51.47 -23.94 -35.38
N LEU A 156 51.08 -22.80 -35.94
CA LEU A 156 51.22 -22.51 -37.37
C LEU A 156 52.69 -22.48 -37.79
N GLU A 157 53.56 -21.80 -37.03
CA GLU A 157 55.01 -21.81 -37.27
C GLU A 157 55.58 -23.22 -37.21
N ARG A 158 55.23 -24.01 -36.19
CA ARG A 158 55.65 -25.41 -36.09
C ARG A 158 55.16 -26.24 -37.28
N ARG A 159 53.93 -26.02 -37.74
CA ARG A 159 53.39 -26.69 -38.94
C ARG A 159 54.20 -26.33 -40.18
N ASN A 160 54.56 -25.04 -40.34
CA ASN A 160 55.37 -24.57 -41.45
C ASN A 160 56.80 -25.14 -41.40
N ASN A 161 57.42 -25.16 -40.22
CA ASN A 161 58.74 -25.75 -40.03
C ASN A 161 58.73 -27.25 -40.34
N LEU A 162 57.71 -27.99 -39.88
CA LEU A 162 57.58 -29.42 -40.15
C LEU A 162 57.37 -29.70 -41.64
N HIS A 163 56.61 -28.83 -42.32
CA HIS A 163 56.46 -28.90 -43.78
C HIS A 163 57.77 -28.62 -44.51
N ALA A 164 58.54 -27.61 -44.10
CA ALA A 164 59.85 -27.31 -44.65
C ALA A 164 60.84 -28.47 -44.42
N PHE A 165 60.88 -29.04 -43.21
CA PHE A 165 61.65 -30.25 -42.93
C PHE A 165 61.21 -31.43 -43.81
N GLY A 166 59.92 -31.61 -44.04
CA GLY A 166 59.39 -32.61 -44.96
C GLY A 166 59.91 -32.43 -46.39
N ILE A 167 59.94 -31.19 -46.89
CA ILE A 167 60.51 -30.88 -48.21
C ILE A 167 62.00 -31.19 -48.24
N ILE A 168 62.76 -30.75 -47.25
CA ILE A 168 64.21 -31.01 -47.16
C ILE A 168 64.48 -32.52 -47.10
N LEU A 169 63.72 -33.28 -46.32
CA LEU A 169 63.85 -34.73 -46.24
C LEU A 169 63.51 -35.40 -47.58
N SER A 170 62.47 -34.94 -48.28
CA SER A 170 62.15 -35.42 -49.62
C SER A 170 63.28 -35.14 -50.61
N GLN A 171 63.83 -33.91 -50.60
CA GLN A 171 64.97 -33.52 -51.43
C GLN A 171 66.22 -34.33 -51.09
N PHE A 172 66.52 -34.53 -49.80
CA PHE A 172 67.67 -35.32 -49.37
C PHE A 172 67.52 -36.81 -49.74
N ASN A 173 66.31 -37.34 -49.68
CA ASN A 173 66.02 -38.71 -50.11
C ASN A 173 66.09 -38.83 -51.65
N GLU A 174 65.78 -37.77 -52.38
CA GLU A 174 65.97 -37.68 -53.82
C GLU A 174 67.46 -37.62 -54.19
N THR A 175 68.26 -36.78 -53.52
CA THR A 175 69.72 -36.75 -53.71
C THR A 175 70.38 -38.06 -53.33
N LEU A 176 69.98 -38.71 -52.23
CA LEU A 176 70.48 -40.03 -51.88
C LEU A 176 70.11 -41.09 -52.92
N LYS A 177 68.90 -41.03 -53.50
CA LYS A 177 68.52 -41.92 -54.60
C LYS A 177 69.37 -41.66 -55.85
N ASP A 178 69.70 -40.41 -56.11
CA ASP A 178 70.54 -40.02 -57.24
C ASP A 178 72.01 -40.37 -57.02
N ASP A 179 72.53 -40.27 -55.79
CA ASP A 179 73.86 -40.74 -55.41
C ASP A 179 73.94 -42.28 -55.47
N ILE A 180 72.91 -43.00 -55.02
CA ILE A 180 72.82 -44.47 -55.18
C ILE A 180 72.74 -44.88 -56.66
N LYS A 181 72.14 -44.06 -57.52
CA LYS A 181 72.17 -44.28 -58.98
C LYS A 181 73.54 -43.97 -59.55
N ALA A 182 74.19 -42.88 -59.14
CA ALA A 182 75.52 -42.50 -59.59
C ALA A 182 76.57 -43.53 -59.17
N ASP A 183 76.51 -44.05 -57.94
CA ASP A 183 77.38 -45.14 -57.49
C ASP A 183 77.14 -46.42 -58.29
N LYS A 184 75.89 -46.71 -58.69
CA LYS A 184 75.58 -47.83 -59.60
C LYS A 184 76.11 -47.60 -61.01
N GLU A 185 76.08 -46.38 -61.52
CA GLU A 185 76.62 -46.02 -62.84
C GLU A 185 78.16 -46.02 -62.84
N ILE A 186 78.81 -45.64 -61.74
CA ILE A 186 80.28 -45.71 -61.59
C ILE A 186 80.74 -47.17 -61.48
N ILE A 187 80.00 -48.04 -60.78
CA ILE A 187 80.29 -49.48 -60.75
C ILE A 187 80.13 -50.10 -62.15
N MET A 188 79.10 -49.72 -62.92
CA MET A 188 78.95 -50.17 -64.31
C MET A 188 80.06 -49.63 -65.24
N ALA A 189 80.49 -48.38 -65.07
CA ALA A 189 81.58 -47.79 -65.88
C ALA A 189 82.97 -48.37 -65.53
N ALA A 190 83.18 -48.85 -64.32
CA ALA A 190 84.42 -49.54 -63.91
C ALA A 190 84.52 -50.97 -64.47
N GLU A 191 83.41 -51.64 -64.77
CA GLU A 191 83.39 -52.97 -65.41
C GLU A 191 83.58 -52.90 -66.94
N ASP A 192 83.33 -51.76 -67.59
CA ASP A 192 83.44 -51.58 -69.05
C ASP A 192 84.85 -51.19 -69.56
N THR A 193 85.86 -51.03 -68.68
CA THR A 193 87.25 -50.67 -69.09
C THR A 193 88.30 -51.77 -68.89
N SER A 194 87.91 -53.00 -68.56
CA SER A 194 88.83 -54.14 -68.36
C SER A 194 88.65 -55.32 -69.34
N SER A 195 88.04 -55.11 -70.49
CA SER A 195 87.84 -56.20 -71.48
C SER A 195 87.94 -55.73 -72.94
N ILE A 196 89.03 -55.05 -73.29
CA ILE A 196 89.46 -54.90 -74.70
C ILE A 196 90.97 -55.17 -74.82
N ASP A 197 91.27 -56.15 -75.69
CA ASP A 197 92.51 -56.50 -76.38
C ASP A 197 93.47 -57.54 -75.76
N GLY A 198 93.51 -58.71 -76.43
CA GLY A 198 94.59 -59.67 -76.35
C GLY A 198 94.32 -61.03 -77.00
N ASP A 199 93.75 -61.07 -78.21
CA ASP A 199 93.72 -62.29 -79.05
C ASP A 199 95.13 -62.56 -79.63
N ASP A 200 95.47 -63.86 -79.63
CA ASP A 200 96.24 -64.60 -80.65
C ASP A 200 97.77 -64.44 -80.79
N MET A 201 98.52 -65.50 -80.41
CA MET A 201 99.06 -66.53 -81.35
C MET A 201 100.34 -67.25 -80.88
N ASP A 202 100.23 -68.58 -80.83
CA ASP A 202 101.10 -69.65 -81.35
C ASP A 202 102.64 -69.69 -81.21
N GLU A 203 103.07 -70.86 -80.71
CA GLU A 203 104.27 -71.68 -80.96
C GLU A 203 105.51 -71.08 -81.66
N ALA A 204 106.64 -71.03 -80.92
CA ALA A 204 107.87 -71.82 -81.15
C ALA A 204 109.02 -71.38 -80.22
#